data_AF-A0A6G0VWQ6-F1
#
_entry.id   AF-A0A6G0VWQ6-F1
#
_cell.length_a   1.000
_cell.length_b   1.000
_cell.length_c   1.000
_cell.angle_alpha   90.00
_cell.angle_beta   90.00
_cell.angle_gamma   90.00
#
_symmetry.space_group_name_H-M   'P 1'
#
loop_
_entity.id
_entity.type
_entity.pdbx_description
1 polymer ?
#
loop_
_entity_poly.entity_id
_entity_poly.type
_entity_poly.pdbx_seq_one_letter_code
_entity_poly.pdbx_strand_id
1 'polypeptide(L)'
;LAHALHRVAEEIRKHFPIVDDFISNMKKVFLKSPSRTVIFKTFAPDIPLPPSPVIARWGTWINASLYYCEHLSSIKISLPESIKLLETSGLPLKDSIKIVVDLQEKIQKSTSPIGKAIQTKLKMTLEKNSGFDTLKTISKIIDGTELDTNNLTDEFNMDDITYMKFSPITSVDVERSFSSYKTLLADNRRSYTFENLKESLIVQCNSNNHNL
;
A
#
# COMPACT_ATOMS: atom_id res chain seq x y z
N LEU A 1 18.92 3.22 43.64
CA LEU A 1 19.15 2.38 42.44
C LEU A 1 18.03 2.50 41.40
N ALA A 2 16.77 2.18 41.73
CA ALA A 2 15.63 2.27 40.79
C ALA A 2 15.44 3.67 40.15
N HIS A 3 15.57 4.74 40.94
CA HIS A 3 15.48 6.11 40.41
C HIS A 3 16.64 6.47 39.47
N ALA A 4 17.85 5.96 39.71
CA ALA A 4 18.99 6.16 38.82
C ALA A 4 18.79 5.44 37.47
N LEU A 5 18.30 4.18 37.51
CA LEU A 5 17.95 3.42 36.30
C LEU A 5 16.83 4.09 35.51
N HIS A 6 15.86 4.70 36.18
CA HIS A 6 14.79 5.48 35.55
C HIS A 6 15.34 6.70 34.79
N ARG A 7 16.31 7.42 35.36
CA ARG A 7 16.92 8.60 34.70
C ARG A 7 17.74 8.21 33.47
N VAL A 8 18.47 7.10 33.53
CA VAL A 8 19.20 6.56 32.37
C VAL A 8 18.22 6.18 31.25
N ALA A 9 17.08 5.58 31.59
CA ALA A 9 16.07 5.21 30.61
C ALA A 9 15.36 6.43 29.98
N GLU A 10 15.07 7.50 30.75
CA GLU A 10 14.61 8.78 30.18
C GLU A 10 15.61 9.35 29.18
N GLU A 11 16.91 9.30 29.50
CA GLU A 11 17.92 9.84 28.60
C GLU A 11 18.00 9.05 27.29
N ILE A 12 17.94 7.71 27.36
CA ILE A 12 17.83 6.86 26.18
C ILE A 12 16.61 7.25 25.33
N ARG A 13 15.44 7.48 25.95
CA ARG A 13 14.20 7.83 25.24
C ARG A 13 14.31 9.11 24.43
N LYS A 14 15.00 10.13 24.95
CA LYS A 14 15.22 11.40 24.23
C LYS A 14 15.94 11.21 22.90
N HIS A 15 16.75 10.16 22.77
CA HIS A 15 17.42 9.82 21.52
C HIS A 15 16.51 9.13 20.48
N PHE A 16 15.31 8.65 20.87
CA PHE A 16 14.39 7.92 19.98
C PHE A 16 12.97 8.52 19.93
N PRO A 17 12.80 9.81 19.59
CA PRO A 17 11.50 10.47 19.59
C PRO A 17 10.48 9.82 18.62
N ILE A 18 10.96 9.29 17.49
CA ILE A 18 10.12 8.60 16.50
C ILE A 18 9.55 7.28 17.05
N VAL A 19 10.35 6.53 17.81
CA VAL A 19 9.91 5.27 18.44
C VAL A 19 8.90 5.56 19.54
N ASP A 20 9.11 6.63 20.31
CA ASP A 20 8.20 7.06 21.36
C ASP A 20 6.82 7.47 20.81
N ASP A 21 6.79 8.27 19.75
CA ASP A 21 5.54 8.65 19.08
C ASP A 21 4.84 7.42 18.48
N PHE A 22 5.59 6.51 17.85
CA PHE A 22 5.04 5.25 17.34
C PHE A 22 4.37 4.43 18.45
N ILE A 23 5.03 4.21 19.58
CA ILE A 23 4.46 3.45 20.72
C ILE A 23 3.25 4.16 21.31
N SER A 24 3.28 5.49 21.41
CA SER A 24 2.14 6.31 21.85
C SER A 24 0.93 6.17 20.92
N ASN A 25 1.15 6.16 19.60
CA ASN A 25 0.09 5.94 18.62
C ASN A 25 -0.45 4.52 18.64
N MET A 26 0.42 3.51 18.78
CA MET A 26 -0.02 2.11 18.93
C MET A 26 -0.85 1.91 20.20
N LYS A 27 -0.51 2.57 21.30
CA LYS A 27 -1.37 2.62 22.50
C LYS A 27 -2.75 3.16 22.18
N LYS A 28 -2.88 4.23 21.40
CA LYS A 28 -4.19 4.76 20.99
C LYS A 28 -4.98 3.74 20.17
N VAL A 29 -4.32 3.05 19.22
CA VAL A 29 -4.95 2.07 18.33
C VAL A 29 -5.51 0.86 19.09
N PHE A 30 -4.75 0.27 20.00
CA PHE A 30 -5.13 -0.98 20.68
C PHE A 30 -5.81 -0.76 22.04
N LEU A 31 -5.48 0.31 22.77
CA LEU A 31 -6.01 0.55 24.11
C LEU A 31 -7.29 1.37 24.11
N LYS A 32 -7.49 2.25 23.11
CA LYS A 32 -8.68 3.13 23.04
C LYS A 32 -9.77 2.63 22.08
N SER A 33 -9.55 1.53 21.36
CA SER A 33 -10.50 1.02 20.37
C SER A 33 -10.71 -0.50 20.52
N PRO A 34 -11.73 -0.93 21.30
CA PRO A 34 -12.02 -2.34 21.51
C PRO A 34 -12.27 -3.13 20.21
N SER A 35 -12.90 -2.51 19.21
CA SER A 35 -13.17 -3.13 17.91
C SER A 35 -11.88 -3.53 17.17
N ARG A 36 -10.84 -2.70 17.20
CA ARG A 36 -9.54 -3.00 16.59
C ARG A 36 -8.82 -4.13 17.30
N THR A 37 -8.97 -4.20 18.62
CA THR A 37 -8.44 -5.29 19.46
C THR A 37 -9.13 -6.62 19.16
N VAL A 38 -10.45 -6.61 18.94
CA VAL A 38 -11.20 -7.80 18.49
C VAL A 38 -10.70 -8.27 17.13
N ILE A 39 -10.60 -7.36 16.15
CA ILE A 39 -10.08 -7.68 14.81
C ILE A 39 -8.68 -8.30 14.89
N PHE A 40 -7.79 -7.71 15.68
CA PHE A 40 -6.44 -8.23 15.86
C PHE A 40 -6.45 -9.66 16.44
N LYS A 41 -7.24 -9.91 17.49
CA LYS A 41 -7.38 -11.26 18.07
C LYS A 41 -7.99 -12.27 17.11
N THR A 42 -8.88 -11.83 16.21
CA THR A 42 -9.44 -12.70 15.17
C THR A 42 -8.39 -13.13 14.16
N PHE A 43 -7.52 -12.22 13.73
CA PHE A 43 -6.49 -12.52 12.73
C PHE A 43 -5.22 -13.16 13.32
N ALA A 44 -4.97 -12.96 14.61
CA ALA A 44 -3.77 -13.37 15.31
C ALA A 44 -4.08 -13.83 16.75
N PRO A 45 -4.79 -14.97 16.93
CA PRO A 45 -5.27 -15.42 18.25
C PRO A 45 -4.13 -15.83 19.20
N ASP A 46 -3.03 -16.36 18.66
CA ASP A 46 -1.88 -16.86 19.43
C ASP A 46 -0.90 -15.75 19.86
N ILE A 47 -1.17 -14.50 19.50
CA ILE A 47 -0.28 -13.37 19.79
C ILE A 47 -0.84 -12.59 20.96
N PRO A 48 -0.05 -12.41 22.04
CA PRO A 48 -0.47 -11.54 23.11
C PRO A 48 -0.65 -10.12 22.58
N LEU A 49 -1.66 -9.42 23.07
CA LEU A 49 -1.78 -7.99 22.79
C LEU A 49 -0.48 -7.29 23.18
N PRO A 50 -0.07 -6.25 22.43
CA PRO A 50 1.12 -5.50 22.79
C PRO A 50 1.02 -5.06 24.25
N PRO A 51 2.10 -5.22 25.03
CA PRO A 51 2.07 -4.95 26.45
C PRO A 51 1.62 -3.52 26.66
N SER A 52 0.51 -3.32 27.38
CA SER A 52 -0.14 -2.03 27.52
C SER A 52 0.87 -1.01 28.04
N PRO A 53 1.32 -0.02 27.23
CA PRO A 53 2.42 0.83 27.63
C PRO A 53 1.95 1.76 28.74
N VAL A 54 2.22 1.36 29.98
CA VAL A 54 2.11 2.21 31.16
C VAL A 54 3.31 3.13 31.12
N ILE A 55 3.08 4.40 30.79
CA ILE A 55 4.13 5.44 30.65
C ILE A 55 4.98 5.53 31.93
N ALA A 56 4.45 5.09 33.08
CA ALA A 56 5.16 5.05 34.36
C ALA A 56 6.11 3.85 34.58
N ARG A 57 6.24 2.89 33.64
CA ARG A 57 7.13 1.72 33.79
C ARG A 57 7.96 1.41 32.52
N TRP A 58 9.26 1.73 32.57
CA TRP A 58 10.24 1.58 31.48
C TRP A 58 10.35 0.19 30.86
N GLY A 59 10.26 -0.86 31.68
CA GLY A 59 10.30 -2.24 31.18
C GLY A 59 9.20 -2.51 30.14
N THR A 60 8.05 -1.84 30.26
CA THR A 60 6.94 -1.99 29.32
C THR A 60 7.18 -1.28 28.00
N TRP A 61 7.84 -0.10 27.99
CA TRP A 61 8.21 0.60 26.76
C TRP A 61 9.29 -0.16 25.98
N ILE A 62 10.31 -0.67 26.68
CA ILE A 62 11.36 -1.48 26.06
C ILE A 62 10.77 -2.79 25.50
N ASN A 63 9.93 -3.48 26.27
CA ASN A 63 9.27 -4.71 25.79
C ASN A 63 8.32 -4.43 24.62
N ALA A 64 7.60 -3.31 24.62
CA ALA A 64 6.76 -2.91 23.48
C ALA A 64 7.62 -2.58 22.24
N SER A 65 8.74 -1.87 22.42
CA SER A 65 9.69 -1.56 21.35
C SER A 65 10.25 -2.83 20.73
N LEU A 66 10.72 -3.76 21.56
CA LEU A 66 11.25 -5.06 21.14
C LEU A 66 10.18 -5.89 20.44
N TYR A 67 8.96 -5.98 20.98
CA TYR A 67 7.83 -6.66 20.36
C TYR A 67 7.53 -6.13 18.95
N TYR A 68 7.45 -4.81 18.78
CA TYR A 68 7.19 -4.23 17.46
C TYR A 68 8.38 -4.37 16.51
N CYS A 69 9.62 -4.26 17.02
CA CYS A 69 10.82 -4.54 16.23
C CYS A 69 10.84 -6.00 15.75
N GLU A 70 10.49 -6.96 16.59
CA GLU A 70 10.48 -8.38 16.24
C GLU A 70 9.38 -8.73 15.23
N HIS A 71 8.25 -8.03 15.28
CA HIS A 71 7.07 -8.43 14.51
C HIS A 71 6.68 -7.53 13.34
N LEU A 72 7.26 -6.32 13.22
CA LEU A 72 6.89 -5.35 12.17
C LEU A 72 8.06 -4.78 11.37
N SER A 73 9.32 -5.01 11.75
CA SER A 73 10.46 -4.30 11.14
C SER A 73 10.55 -4.46 9.62
N SER A 74 10.47 -5.69 9.12
CA SER A 74 10.57 -5.95 7.68
C SER A 74 9.38 -5.38 6.90
N ILE A 75 8.17 -5.48 7.47
CA ILE A 75 6.93 -5.00 6.83
C ILE A 75 6.87 -3.47 6.82
N LYS A 76 7.34 -2.83 7.89
CA LYS A 76 7.39 -1.36 8.02
C LYS A 76 8.33 -0.72 7.00
N ILE A 77 9.39 -1.42 6.61
CA ILE A 77 10.36 -0.90 5.63
C ILE A 77 9.87 -1.20 4.20
N SER A 78 9.45 -2.43 3.91
CA SER A 78 9.13 -2.84 2.54
C SER A 78 7.83 -2.26 2.00
N LEU A 79 6.78 -2.14 2.83
CA LEU A 79 5.46 -1.72 2.36
C LEU A 79 5.44 -0.25 1.89
N PRO A 80 5.96 0.74 2.66
CA PRO A 80 6.00 2.13 2.21
C PRO A 80 6.89 2.34 0.98
N GLU A 81 8.00 1.63 0.87
CA GLU A 81 8.87 1.68 -0.32
C GLU A 81 8.14 1.17 -1.56
N SER A 82 7.46 0.03 -1.46
CA SER A 82 6.63 -0.51 -2.54
C SER A 82 5.50 0.44 -2.93
N ILE A 83 4.79 1.04 -1.96
CA ILE A 83 3.72 2.02 -2.25
C ILE A 83 4.31 3.24 -2.99
N LYS A 84 5.41 3.79 -2.50
CA LYS A 84 6.06 4.95 -3.13
C LYS A 84 6.47 4.66 -4.57
N LEU A 85 7.01 3.46 -4.84
CA LEU A 85 7.37 3.06 -6.20
C LEU A 85 6.14 2.91 -7.09
N LEU A 86 5.06 2.32 -6.57
CA LEU A 86 3.81 2.17 -7.30
C LEU A 86 3.08 3.51 -7.57
N GLU A 87 3.35 4.55 -6.78
CA GLU A 87 2.83 5.90 -6.99
C GLU A 87 3.63 6.72 -8.01
N THR A 88 4.79 6.22 -8.47
CA THR A 88 5.58 6.90 -9.51
C THR A 88 4.89 6.80 -10.86
N SER A 89 4.75 7.93 -11.55
CA SER A 89 4.13 8.00 -12.88
C SER A 89 5.01 7.36 -13.95
N GLY A 90 4.40 6.71 -14.94
CA GLY A 90 5.11 6.17 -16.11
C GLY A 90 5.78 4.82 -15.87
N LEU A 91 5.49 4.17 -14.75
CA LEU A 91 5.98 2.83 -14.45
C LEU A 91 5.33 1.79 -15.39
N PRO A 92 6.10 0.94 -16.11
CA PRO A 92 5.53 -0.13 -16.93
C PRO A 92 4.70 -1.10 -16.09
N LEU A 93 3.66 -1.69 -16.69
CA LEU A 93 2.77 -2.64 -16.03
C LEU A 93 3.54 -3.84 -15.45
N LYS A 94 4.51 -4.36 -16.20
CA LYS A 94 5.40 -5.44 -15.78
C LYS A 94 6.17 -5.12 -14.50
N ASP A 95 6.78 -3.94 -14.44
CA ASP A 95 7.57 -3.51 -13.29
C ASP A 95 6.68 -3.26 -12.07
N SER A 96 5.48 -2.71 -12.30
CA SER A 96 4.45 -2.55 -11.27
C SER A 96 4.02 -3.89 -10.67
N ILE A 97 3.74 -4.89 -11.51
CA ILE A 97 3.39 -6.25 -11.06
C ILE A 97 4.57 -6.87 -10.30
N LYS A 98 5.79 -6.71 -10.80
CA LYS A 98 7.00 -7.21 -10.14
C LYS A 98 7.16 -6.64 -8.73
N ILE A 99 6.93 -5.34 -8.52
CA ILE A 99 6.98 -4.73 -7.18
C ILE A 99 5.97 -5.40 -6.23
N VAL A 100 4.76 -5.68 -6.69
CA VAL A 100 3.73 -6.36 -5.87
C VAL A 100 4.16 -7.80 -5.55
N VAL A 101 4.71 -8.54 -6.51
CA VAL A 101 5.21 -9.91 -6.32
C VAL A 101 6.39 -9.92 -5.33
N ASP A 102 7.37 -9.04 -5.52
CA ASP A 102 8.53 -8.90 -4.63
C ASP A 102 8.07 -8.55 -3.20
N LEU A 103 7.05 -7.71 -3.06
CA LEU A 103 6.44 -7.39 -1.78
C LEU A 103 5.76 -8.62 -1.15
N GLN A 104 5.02 -9.40 -1.93
CA GLN A 104 4.40 -10.65 -1.47
C GLN A 104 5.46 -11.62 -0.94
N GLU A 105 6.57 -11.80 -1.66
CA GLU A 105 7.68 -12.66 -1.21
C GLU A 105 8.36 -12.14 0.05
N LYS A 106 8.62 -10.83 0.13
CA LYS A 106 9.20 -10.20 1.33
C LYS A 106 8.28 -10.36 2.54
N ILE A 107 6.97 -10.21 2.35
CA ILE A 107 5.98 -10.41 3.41
C ILE A 107 5.84 -11.90 3.74
N GLN A 108 5.94 -12.83 2.79
CA GLN A 108 5.93 -14.28 3.05
C GLN A 108 7.08 -14.74 3.96
N LYS A 109 8.25 -14.09 3.89
CA LYS A 109 9.41 -14.39 4.75
C LYS A 109 9.18 -14.06 6.22
N SER A 110 8.16 -13.28 6.58
CA SER A 110 7.86 -12.98 7.97
C SER A 110 7.24 -14.18 8.69
N THR A 111 7.99 -14.85 9.55
CA THR A 111 7.50 -15.99 10.36
C THR A 111 6.72 -15.58 11.61
N SER A 112 6.77 -14.29 12.00
CA SER A 112 5.98 -13.78 13.12
C SER A 112 4.49 -14.04 12.89
N PRO A 113 3.73 -14.42 13.92
CA PRO A 113 2.30 -14.60 13.77
C PRO A 113 1.56 -13.30 13.34
N ILE A 114 2.10 -12.09 13.61
CA ILE A 114 1.54 -10.83 13.06
C ILE A 114 1.81 -10.78 11.56
N GLY A 115 3.01 -11.19 11.17
CA GLY A 115 3.38 -11.38 9.77
C GLY A 115 2.43 -12.34 9.05
N LYS A 116 2.07 -13.46 9.67
CA LYS A 116 1.07 -14.40 9.13
C LYS A 116 -0.30 -13.76 8.95
N ALA A 117 -0.78 -12.98 9.94
CA ALA A 117 -2.04 -12.25 9.82
C ALA A 117 -2.02 -11.26 8.63
N ILE A 118 -0.91 -10.55 8.44
CA ILE A 118 -0.72 -9.62 7.32
C ILE A 118 -0.62 -10.37 5.98
N GLN A 119 0.08 -11.50 5.92
CA GLN A 119 0.12 -12.38 4.74
C GLN A 119 -1.28 -12.84 4.34
N THR A 120 -2.06 -13.34 5.30
CA THR A 120 -3.44 -13.78 5.06
C THR A 120 -4.29 -12.63 4.55
N LYS A 121 -4.18 -11.44 5.15
CA LYS A 121 -4.92 -10.26 4.70
C LYS A 121 -4.53 -9.84 3.28
N LEU A 122 -3.24 -9.79 2.98
CA LEU A 122 -2.72 -9.45 1.65
C LEU A 122 -3.21 -10.44 0.60
N LYS A 123 -3.12 -11.75 0.89
CA LYS A 123 -3.59 -12.82 0.01
C LYS A 123 -5.09 -12.68 -0.26
N MET A 124 -5.91 -12.56 0.78
CA MET A 124 -7.37 -12.39 0.65
C MET A 124 -7.77 -11.13 -0.13
N THR A 125 -7.04 -10.02 0.04
CA THR A 125 -7.34 -8.78 -0.69
C THR A 125 -6.97 -8.90 -2.17
N LEU A 126 -5.86 -9.56 -2.50
CA LEU A 126 -5.46 -9.77 -3.89
C LEU A 126 -6.37 -10.78 -4.60
N GLU A 127 -6.74 -11.89 -3.94
CA GLU A 127 -7.66 -12.89 -4.51
C GLU A 127 -9.07 -12.34 -4.76
N LYS A 128 -9.50 -11.34 -3.98
CA LYS A 128 -10.76 -10.63 -4.20
C LYS A 128 -10.72 -9.69 -5.40
N ASN A 129 -9.53 -9.33 -5.88
CA ASN A 129 -9.35 -8.41 -7.00
C ASN A 129 -9.05 -9.20 -8.28
N SER A 130 -10.11 -9.67 -8.95
CA SER A 130 -10.00 -10.35 -10.25
C SER A 130 -9.29 -9.51 -11.30
N GLY A 131 -9.44 -8.17 -11.25
CA GLY A 131 -8.77 -7.25 -12.17
C GLY A 131 -7.25 -7.29 -12.07
N PHE A 132 -6.69 -7.59 -10.90
CA PHE A 132 -5.25 -7.78 -10.76
C PHE A 132 -4.75 -9.04 -11.50
N ASP A 133 -5.54 -10.11 -11.52
CA ASP A 133 -5.22 -11.31 -12.29
C ASP A 133 -5.36 -11.08 -13.80
N THR A 134 -6.38 -10.32 -14.24
CA THR A 134 -6.49 -9.86 -15.63
C THR A 134 -5.26 -9.07 -16.06
N LEU A 135 -4.78 -8.13 -15.21
CA LEU A 135 -3.58 -7.34 -15.49
C LEU A 135 -2.30 -8.19 -15.54
N LYS A 136 -2.19 -9.25 -14.73
CA LYS A 136 -1.08 -10.21 -14.86
C LYS A 136 -1.11 -10.91 -16.22
N THR A 137 -2.27 -11.38 -16.65
CA THR A 137 -2.43 -12.04 -17.96
C THR A 137 -2.07 -11.07 -19.10
N ILE A 138 -2.57 -9.83 -19.05
CA ILE A 138 -2.20 -8.77 -20.00
C ILE A 138 -0.68 -8.55 -20.04
N SER A 139 -0.04 -8.43 -18.86
CA SER A 139 1.40 -8.23 -18.79
C SER A 139 2.17 -9.40 -19.41
N LYS A 140 1.71 -10.65 -19.23
CA LYS A 140 2.35 -11.82 -19.84
C LYS A 140 2.18 -11.86 -21.36
N ILE A 141 1.03 -11.41 -21.87
CA ILE A 141 0.76 -11.28 -23.31
C ILE A 141 1.68 -10.22 -23.91
N ILE A 142 1.81 -9.05 -23.27
CA ILE A 142 2.70 -7.96 -23.71
C ILE A 142 4.17 -8.41 -23.73
N ASP A 143 4.58 -9.23 -22.75
CA ASP A 143 5.92 -9.82 -22.68
C ASP A 143 6.15 -10.99 -23.66
N GLY A 144 5.11 -11.46 -24.36
CA GLY A 144 5.19 -12.57 -25.32
C GLY A 144 5.31 -13.96 -24.68
N THR A 145 4.96 -14.09 -23.40
CA THR A 145 5.12 -15.34 -22.62
C THR A 145 3.89 -16.25 -22.61
N GLU A 146 2.68 -15.71 -22.79
CA GLU A 146 1.42 -16.46 -22.94
C GLU A 146 0.61 -15.90 -24.13
N LEU A 147 0.00 -16.78 -24.94
CA LEU A 147 -0.83 -16.44 -26.11
C LEU A 147 -2.33 -16.75 -25.88
N ASP A 148 -2.71 -17.26 -24.72
CA ASP A 148 -4.08 -17.72 -24.44
C ASP A 148 -4.98 -16.50 -24.16
N THR A 149 -5.55 -15.94 -25.23
CA THR A 149 -6.45 -14.77 -25.17
C THR A 149 -7.90 -15.13 -24.91
N ASN A 150 -8.24 -16.42 -24.85
CA ASN A 150 -9.61 -16.93 -24.84
C ASN A 150 -10.49 -16.41 -23.70
N ASN A 151 -9.90 -15.98 -22.57
CA ASN A 151 -10.63 -15.39 -21.44
C ASN A 151 -10.66 -13.84 -21.45
N LEU A 152 -9.90 -13.18 -22.33
CA LEU A 152 -9.79 -11.71 -22.41
C LEU A 152 -10.44 -11.12 -23.67
N THR A 153 -10.58 -11.90 -24.74
CA THR A 153 -11.01 -11.43 -26.07
C THR A 153 -12.42 -10.85 -26.13
N ASP A 154 -13.27 -11.15 -25.16
CA ASP A 154 -14.63 -10.59 -25.10
C ASP A 154 -14.65 -9.15 -24.56
N GLU A 155 -13.61 -8.71 -23.84
CA GLU A 155 -13.50 -7.37 -23.24
C GLU A 155 -12.47 -6.46 -23.91
N PHE A 156 -11.38 -7.01 -24.46
CA PHE A 156 -10.26 -6.23 -25.01
C PHE A 156 -9.83 -6.76 -26.38
N ASN A 157 -9.65 -5.85 -27.34
CA ASN A 157 -9.02 -6.18 -28.61
C ASN A 157 -7.48 -6.17 -28.48
N MET A 158 -6.76 -6.63 -29.51
CA MET A 158 -5.29 -6.70 -29.47
C MET A 158 -4.64 -5.31 -29.35
N ASP A 159 -5.21 -4.28 -29.97
CA ASP A 159 -4.71 -2.91 -29.87
C ASP A 159 -4.87 -2.38 -28.44
N ASP A 160 -6.00 -2.65 -27.78
CA ASP A 160 -6.28 -2.29 -26.38
C ASP A 160 -5.22 -2.86 -25.43
N ILE A 161 -4.83 -4.12 -25.65
CA ILE A 161 -3.78 -4.79 -24.88
C ILE A 161 -2.44 -4.06 -25.03
N THR A 162 -2.10 -3.58 -26.24
CA THR A 162 -0.84 -2.83 -26.43
C THR A 162 -0.83 -1.50 -25.68
N TYR A 163 -1.97 -0.83 -25.56
CA TYR A 163 -2.09 0.43 -24.81
C TYR A 163 -1.96 0.24 -23.30
N MET A 164 -2.19 -0.97 -22.78
CA MET A 164 -2.08 -1.28 -21.35
C MET A 164 -0.64 -1.40 -20.84
N LYS A 165 0.37 -1.24 -21.70
CA LYS A 165 1.80 -1.31 -21.33
C LYS A 165 2.18 -0.41 -20.14
N PHE A 166 1.54 0.75 -20.01
CA PHE A 166 1.78 1.71 -18.93
C PHE A 166 0.53 1.91 -18.06
N SER A 167 -0.37 0.93 -18.05
CA SER A 167 -1.60 1.00 -17.25
C SER A 167 -1.27 1.06 -15.76
N PRO A 168 -1.74 2.08 -15.03
CA PRO A 168 -1.49 2.20 -13.60
C PRO A 168 -2.28 1.12 -12.84
N ILE A 169 -1.60 0.44 -11.92
CA ILE A 169 -2.25 -0.53 -11.01
C ILE A 169 -2.74 0.11 -9.71
N THR A 170 -2.50 1.41 -9.53
CA THR A 170 -2.93 2.18 -8.36
C THR A 170 -4.11 3.09 -8.72
N SER A 171 -4.99 3.33 -7.75
CA SER A 171 -6.10 4.27 -7.92
C SER A 171 -5.67 5.74 -7.86
N VAL A 172 -4.43 6.03 -7.46
CA VAL A 172 -3.92 7.40 -7.30
C VAL A 172 -3.88 8.14 -8.65
N ASP A 173 -3.48 7.44 -9.71
CA ASP A 173 -3.48 8.02 -11.07
C ASP A 173 -4.90 8.23 -11.60
N VAL A 174 -5.84 7.37 -11.20
CA VAL A 174 -7.26 7.52 -11.52
C VAL A 174 -7.85 8.74 -10.80
N GLU A 175 -7.50 8.97 -9.53
CA GLU A 175 -7.94 10.15 -8.78
C GLU A 175 -7.40 11.46 -9.37
N ARG A 176 -6.12 11.51 -9.77
CA ARG A 176 -5.56 12.68 -10.49
C ARG A 176 -6.25 12.92 -11.84
N SER A 177 -6.58 11.85 -12.55
CA SER A 177 -7.35 11.92 -13.81
C SER A 177 -8.75 12.46 -13.56
N PHE A 178 -9.46 11.98 -12.55
CA PHE A 178 -10.78 12.50 -12.17
C PHE A 178 -10.74 13.96 -11.73
N SER A 179 -9.69 14.41 -11.05
CA SER A 179 -9.51 15.83 -10.75
C SER A 179 -9.40 16.68 -12.01
N SER A 180 -8.70 16.18 -13.03
CA SER A 180 -8.58 16.84 -14.33
C SER A 180 -9.93 16.86 -15.06
N TYR A 181 -10.64 15.73 -15.07
CA TYR A 181 -11.97 15.60 -15.66
C TYR A 181 -13.00 16.48 -14.96
N LYS A 182 -12.91 16.66 -13.64
CA LYS A 182 -13.80 17.57 -12.90
C LYS A 182 -13.74 18.99 -13.44
N THR A 183 -12.56 19.43 -13.87
CA THR A 183 -12.39 20.76 -14.49
C THR A 183 -13.01 20.80 -15.89
N LEU A 184 -12.87 19.72 -16.66
CA LEU A 184 -13.43 19.58 -18.02
C LEU A 184 -14.95 19.40 -18.03
N LEU A 185 -15.52 18.79 -17.00
CA LEU A 185 -16.94 18.46 -16.85
C LEU A 185 -17.70 19.45 -15.93
N ALA A 186 -17.03 20.45 -15.36
CA ALA A 186 -17.72 21.49 -14.61
C ALA A 186 -18.61 22.32 -15.54
N ASP A 187 -19.79 22.75 -15.07
CA ASP A 187 -20.72 23.64 -15.80
C ASP A 187 -20.09 24.98 -16.23
N ASN A 188 -18.88 25.24 -15.76
CA ASN A 188 -18.13 26.46 -15.95
C ASN A 188 -17.36 26.41 -17.29
N ARG A 189 -18.10 26.51 -18.41
CA ARG A 189 -17.71 26.85 -19.80
C ARG A 189 -17.71 25.70 -20.84
N ARG A 190 -18.53 25.95 -21.89
CA ARG A 190 -18.61 25.39 -23.26
C ARG A 190 -19.37 24.07 -23.41
N SER A 191 -20.40 24.10 -24.27
CA SER A 191 -20.99 22.91 -24.88
C SER A 191 -19.92 22.22 -25.73
N TYR A 192 -19.18 21.29 -25.14
CA TYR A 192 -18.26 20.46 -25.89
C TYR A 192 -19.07 19.58 -26.85
N THR A 193 -18.70 19.62 -28.13
CA THR A 193 -18.99 18.50 -29.03
C THR A 193 -18.09 17.33 -28.64
N PHE A 194 -18.46 16.10 -29.01
CA PHE A 194 -17.68 14.91 -28.67
C PHE A 194 -16.22 14.99 -29.19
N GLU A 195 -16.03 15.48 -30.42
CA GLU A 195 -14.71 15.80 -30.97
C GLU A 195 -13.92 16.80 -30.11
N ASN A 196 -14.53 17.92 -29.71
CA ASN A 196 -13.83 18.93 -28.90
C ASN A 196 -13.49 18.41 -27.50
N LEU A 197 -14.32 17.52 -26.93
CA LEU A 197 -14.06 16.85 -25.67
C LEU A 197 -12.82 15.94 -25.79
N LYS A 198 -12.76 15.14 -26.86
CA LYS A 198 -11.64 14.25 -27.17
C LYS A 198 -10.34 15.04 -27.34
N GLU A 199 -10.34 16.10 -28.12
CA GLU A 199 -9.16 16.95 -28.31
C GLU A 199 -8.71 17.61 -27.00
N SER A 200 -9.65 18.09 -26.18
CA SER A 200 -9.34 18.68 -24.88
C SER A 200 -8.74 17.67 -23.90
N LEU A 201 -9.20 16.42 -23.93
CA LEU A 201 -8.62 15.31 -23.17
C LEU A 201 -7.20 15.01 -23.63
N ILE A 202 -6.96 14.94 -24.94
CA ILE A 202 -5.62 14.71 -25.51
C ILE A 202 -4.65 15.81 -25.06
N VAL A 203 -5.06 17.08 -25.12
CA VAL A 203 -4.23 18.22 -24.68
C VAL A 203 -3.94 18.17 -23.17
N GLN A 204 -4.92 17.84 -22.33
CA GLN A 204 -4.71 17.71 -20.88
C GLN A 204 -3.78 16.54 -20.52
N CYS A 205 -3.96 15.38 -21.17
CA CYS A 205 -3.08 14.23 -20.97
C CYS A 205 -1.64 14.52 -21.41
N ASN A 206 -1.46 15.21 -22.55
CA ASN A 206 -0.13 15.56 -23.07
C ASN A 206 0.55 16.67 -22.26
N SER A 207 -0.19 17.67 -21.76
CA SER A 207 0.38 18.72 -20.92
C SER A 207 0.83 18.21 -19.54
N ASN A 208 0.13 17.23 -18.97
CA ASN A 208 0.56 16.57 -17.73
C ASN A 208 1.86 15.75 -17.91
N ASN A 209 2.18 15.28 -19.13
CA ASN A 209 3.44 14.61 -19.44
C ASN A 209 4.64 15.58 -19.60
N HIS A 210 4.40 16.89 -19.74
CA HIS A 210 5.45 17.91 -19.95
C HIS A 210 5.83 18.71 -18.70
N ASN A 211 5.19 18.46 -17.56
CA ASN A 211 5.58 19.03 -16.25
C ASN A 211 6.51 18.10 -15.44
N LEU A 212 7.25 17.23 -16.13
CA LEU A 212 8.31 16.38 -15.58
C LEU A 212 9.65 17.12 -15.55
#